data_AF-A0A415ZZQ9-F1
#
_entry.id   AF-A0A415ZZQ9-F1
#
_cell.length_a   1.000
_cell.length_b   1.000
_cell.length_c   1.000
_cell.angle_alpha   90.00
_cell.angle_beta   90.00
_cell.angle_gamma   90.00
#
_symmetry.space_group_name_H-M   'P 1'
#
loop_
_entity.id
_entity.type
_entity.pdbx_description
1 polymer ?
#
loop_
_entity_poly.entity_id
_entity_poly.type
_entity_poly.pdbx_seq_one_letter_code
_entity_poly.pdbx_strand_id
1 'polypeptide(L)'
;MYRDGYSVGMEWASQGDVADKMQISDEDGIRVLREIGAQGIETASRQRKHLNGGQDWMSEADLDSRYDSIVLSWHLNNGKTVYRNYRTINVSELREQLDSIYENQSYKLGMYPVLSLQADDAAGINYKEEEDCSHVKLPDEQTKAALLAAYQKELMALTPDMRREEMPIAEIQFKTNEMQAMIDVIRKNGGYYDTFNQFDYYPIYPSFQETIAILKQCGTEVGSKVTPENTEKIVLQYQGGKIPEDQLAPADTELGKRQREYLQNNSRREVTITDPEQIAEILANSASDDMVQINQMAEAYQGINIAVYVSGTEDTGAVSEDDLRDSVNSMEENEIGQTYTVDAGQNVLYDGEYAADYEMDESGQYGIYQRSFRYGKVPEFVKSTFGLTPELMRLNRVFAY
;
A
#
# COMPACT_ATOMS: atom_id res chain seq x y z
N MET A 1 5.95 8.50 -8.10
CA MET A 1 5.36 8.78 -6.78
C MET A 1 5.37 7.47 -6.02
N TYR A 2 5.96 7.46 -4.83
CA TYR A 2 5.85 6.40 -3.83
C TYR A 2 5.39 7.16 -2.59
N ARG A 3 4.25 6.77 -2.02
CA ARG A 3 3.84 7.28 -0.72
C ARG A 3 4.60 6.46 0.31
N ASP A 4 5.51 7.15 0.99
CA ASP A 4 5.74 7.05 2.43
C ASP A 4 5.29 5.73 3.08
N GLY A 5 6.17 4.73 3.04
CA GLY A 5 6.18 3.70 4.08
C GLY A 5 6.51 4.39 5.39
N TYR A 6 5.61 4.24 6.37
CA TYR A 6 5.64 4.90 7.67
C TYR A 6 6.99 4.67 8.38
N SER A 7 7.81 5.71 8.50
CA SER A 7 9.05 5.69 9.29
C SER A 7 8.97 6.69 10.44
N VAL A 8 8.70 6.21 11.64
CA VAL A 8 8.93 6.98 12.86
C VAL A 8 10.44 6.95 13.15
N GLY A 9 11.14 8.06 12.87
CA GLY A 9 12.48 8.31 13.44
C GLY A 9 13.69 8.35 12.48
N MET A 10 13.51 8.19 11.16
CA MET A 10 14.54 8.54 10.17
C MET A 10 14.03 9.68 9.27
N GLU A 11 14.89 10.66 9.01
CA GLU A 11 14.56 11.82 8.17
C GLU A 11 14.13 11.32 6.77
N TRP A 12 12.90 11.65 6.40
CA TRP A 12 12.25 11.29 5.13
C TRP A 12 13.19 11.50 3.95
N ALA A 13 13.33 10.51 3.06
CA ALA A 13 13.92 10.79 1.75
C ALA A 13 12.97 11.75 1.02
N SER A 14 13.38 13.01 0.88
CA SER A 14 12.61 13.99 0.13
C SER A 14 12.39 13.51 -1.30
N GLN A 15 11.37 14.03 -2.00
CA GLN A 15 11.21 13.76 -3.43
C GLN A 15 12.49 14.06 -4.24
N GLY A 16 13.36 14.95 -3.74
CA GLY A 16 14.70 15.20 -4.28
C GLY A 16 15.67 14.05 -4.03
N ASP A 17 15.73 13.53 -2.81
CA ASP A 17 16.64 12.42 -2.44
C ASP A 17 16.30 11.12 -3.20
N VAL A 18 15.01 10.88 -3.44
CA VAL A 18 14.57 9.76 -4.29
C VAL A 18 14.94 10.01 -5.75
N ALA A 19 14.73 11.23 -6.26
CA ALA A 19 15.08 11.58 -7.64
C ALA A 19 16.59 11.48 -7.91
N ASP A 20 17.45 11.74 -6.91
CA ASP A 20 18.91 11.64 -7.03
C ASP A 20 19.41 10.20 -7.18
N LYS A 21 18.61 9.21 -6.75
CA LYS A 21 18.91 7.79 -6.92
C LYS A 21 18.48 7.25 -8.29
N MET A 22 17.67 7.99 -9.05
CA MET A 22 17.20 7.59 -10.37
C MET A 22 18.15 8.07 -11.47
N GLN A 23 18.51 7.17 -12.39
CA GLN A 23 19.44 7.50 -13.49
C GLN A 23 18.91 7.07 -14.86
N ILE A 24 17.88 7.76 -15.35
CA ILE A 24 17.40 7.57 -16.72
C ILE A 24 18.37 8.29 -17.68
N SER A 25 19.04 7.52 -18.53
CA SER A 25 20.08 8.03 -19.44
C SER A 25 19.94 7.55 -20.88
N ASP A 26 19.03 6.61 -21.15
CA ASP A 26 18.71 6.17 -22.51
C ASP A 26 17.90 7.24 -23.27
N GLU A 27 18.06 7.26 -24.60
CA GLU A 27 17.47 8.31 -25.44
C GLU A 27 15.94 8.35 -25.38
N ASP A 28 15.30 7.18 -25.28
CA ASP A 28 13.85 7.06 -25.20
C ASP A 28 13.32 7.59 -23.86
N GLY A 29 13.90 7.18 -22.74
CA GLY A 29 13.57 7.71 -21.43
C GLY A 29 13.75 9.23 -21.35
N ILE A 30 14.86 9.76 -21.88
CA ILE A 30 15.08 11.21 -21.95
C ILE A 30 14.01 11.91 -22.81
N ARG A 31 13.63 11.34 -23.95
CA ARG A 31 12.55 11.86 -24.80
C ARG A 31 11.22 11.91 -24.05
N VAL A 32 10.83 10.83 -23.39
CA VAL A 32 9.59 10.74 -22.61
C VAL A 32 9.57 11.75 -21.47
N LEU A 33 10.67 11.92 -20.73
CA LEU A 33 10.79 12.94 -19.67
C LEU A 33 10.61 14.37 -20.21
N ARG A 34 11.09 14.65 -21.44
CA ARG A 34 10.87 15.95 -22.10
C ARG A 34 9.41 16.17 -22.49
N GLU A 35 8.73 15.12 -22.96
CA GLU A 35 7.29 15.17 -23.29
C GLU A 35 6.45 15.46 -22.03
N ILE A 36 6.72 14.75 -20.93
CA ILE A 36 6.09 15.02 -19.62
C ILE A 36 6.36 16.47 -19.19
N GLY A 37 7.60 16.93 -19.33
CA GLY A 37 7.96 18.32 -19.02
C GLY A 37 7.21 19.35 -19.87
N ALA A 38 7.04 19.09 -21.17
CA ALA A 38 6.27 19.95 -22.06
C ALA A 38 4.79 20.03 -21.66
N GLN A 39 4.17 18.89 -21.34
CA GLN A 39 2.78 18.84 -20.86
C GLN A 39 2.62 19.57 -19.52
N GLY A 40 3.59 19.46 -18.62
CA GLY A 40 3.61 20.19 -17.36
C GLY A 40 3.67 21.71 -17.56
N ILE A 41 4.46 22.18 -18.55
CA ILE A 41 4.52 23.60 -18.93
C ILE A 41 3.18 24.07 -19.51
N GLU A 42 2.57 23.26 -20.39
CA GLU A 42 1.29 23.57 -21.01
C GLU A 42 0.18 23.67 -19.97
N THR A 43 0.08 22.69 -19.07
CA THR A 43 -0.90 22.68 -17.97
C THR A 43 -0.74 23.89 -17.06
N ALA A 44 0.49 24.21 -16.64
CA ALA A 44 0.76 25.43 -15.86
C ALA A 44 0.45 26.72 -16.62
N SER A 45 0.57 26.73 -17.96
CA SER A 45 0.18 27.87 -18.80
C SER A 45 -1.35 28.00 -18.89
N ARG A 46 -2.08 26.89 -19.04
CA ARG A 46 -3.55 26.86 -19.02
C ARG A 46 -4.07 27.41 -17.70
N GLN A 47 -3.60 26.89 -16.57
CA GLN A 47 -4.00 27.33 -15.22
C GLN A 47 -3.78 28.83 -15.00
N ARG A 48 -2.63 29.38 -15.39
CA ARG A 48 -2.37 30.82 -15.26
C ARG A 48 -3.34 31.69 -16.07
N LYS A 49 -3.77 31.23 -17.24
CA LYS A 49 -4.79 31.94 -18.04
C LYS A 49 -6.15 31.90 -17.35
N HIS A 50 -6.54 30.78 -16.73
CA HIS A 50 -7.80 30.66 -16.00
C HIS A 50 -7.84 31.48 -14.71
N LEU A 51 -6.76 31.46 -13.91
CA LEU A 51 -6.63 32.29 -12.70
C LEU A 51 -6.76 33.79 -13.01
N ASN A 52 -6.27 34.22 -14.17
CA ASN A 52 -6.40 35.62 -14.62
C ASN A 52 -7.77 35.94 -15.24
N GLY A 53 -8.61 34.94 -15.52
CA GLY A 53 -9.91 35.07 -16.19
C GLY A 53 -11.13 34.88 -15.29
N GLY A 54 -10.97 34.48 -14.02
CA GLY A 54 -12.06 34.36 -13.05
C GLY A 54 -13.04 33.20 -13.28
N GLN A 55 -12.67 32.19 -14.09
CA GLN A 55 -13.46 30.98 -14.32
C GLN A 55 -12.91 29.79 -13.54
N ASP A 56 -13.82 28.90 -13.11
CA ASP A 56 -13.46 27.62 -12.51
C ASP A 56 -12.64 26.79 -13.52
N TRP A 57 -11.50 26.27 -13.07
CA TRP A 57 -10.50 25.63 -13.95
C TRP A 57 -10.75 24.14 -14.14
N MET A 58 -11.72 23.57 -13.41
CA MET A 58 -12.16 22.19 -13.53
C MET A 58 -13.52 22.15 -14.22
N SER A 59 -13.56 21.56 -15.40
CA SER A 59 -14.77 21.19 -16.13
C SER A 59 -15.35 19.87 -15.60
N GLU A 60 -16.57 19.54 -15.99
CA GLU A 60 -17.17 18.22 -15.69
C GLU A 60 -16.35 17.05 -16.27
N ALA A 61 -15.59 17.30 -17.35
CA ALA A 61 -14.64 16.35 -17.94
C ALA A 61 -13.36 16.17 -17.08
N ASP A 62 -13.06 17.11 -16.18
CA ASP A 62 -11.93 16.99 -15.25
C ASP A 62 -12.24 16.10 -14.05
N LEU A 63 -13.51 15.76 -13.80
CA LEU A 63 -13.90 14.81 -12.75
C LEU A 63 -13.39 13.38 -13.04
N ASP A 64 -13.17 13.04 -14.31
CA ASP A 64 -12.62 11.74 -14.73
C ASP A 64 -11.08 11.74 -14.86
N SER A 65 -10.46 12.91 -14.67
CA SER A 65 -9.02 13.10 -14.81
C SER A 65 -8.30 13.04 -13.46
N ARG A 66 -7.23 12.26 -13.38
CA ARG A 66 -6.34 12.25 -12.23
C ARG A 66 -5.32 13.38 -12.41
N TYR A 67 -5.30 14.30 -11.45
CA TYR A 67 -4.30 15.35 -11.38
C TYR A 67 -3.33 15.04 -10.24
N ASP A 68 -2.04 15.19 -10.52
CA ASP A 68 -1.00 14.90 -9.52
C ASP A 68 0.21 15.85 -9.65
N SER A 69 1.22 15.64 -8.81
CA SER A 69 2.50 16.31 -8.89
C SER A 69 3.58 15.42 -9.53
N ILE A 70 4.39 15.99 -10.42
CA ILE A 70 5.57 15.32 -10.98
C ILE A 70 6.80 16.17 -10.72
N VAL A 71 7.82 15.57 -10.11
CA VAL A 71 9.16 16.15 -9.97
C VAL A 71 10.08 15.53 -11.00
N LEU A 72 10.68 16.38 -11.84
CA LEU A 72 11.76 16.01 -12.74
C LEU A 72 13.07 16.57 -12.19
N SER A 73 14.13 15.76 -12.21
CA SER A 73 15.51 16.16 -11.88
C SER A 73 16.43 15.90 -13.07
N TRP A 74 17.42 16.76 -13.28
CA TRP A 74 18.48 16.50 -14.26
C TRP A 74 19.80 17.17 -13.88
N HIS A 75 20.90 16.48 -14.21
CA HIS A 75 22.25 16.99 -14.02
C HIS A 75 22.73 17.77 -15.25
N LEU A 76 23.28 18.95 -15.04
CA LEU A 76 23.90 19.79 -16.06
C LEU A 76 25.40 19.50 -16.18
N ASN A 77 25.97 19.77 -17.35
CA ASN A 77 27.41 19.58 -17.64
C ASN A 77 28.35 20.33 -16.68
N ASN A 78 27.86 21.34 -15.96
CA ASN A 78 28.63 22.11 -14.97
C ASN A 78 28.54 21.52 -13.54
N GLY A 79 27.98 20.32 -13.38
CA GLY A 79 27.83 19.63 -12.10
C GLY A 79 26.63 20.08 -11.26
N LYS A 80 25.78 21.01 -11.75
CA LYS A 80 24.57 21.41 -11.04
C LYS A 80 23.41 20.46 -11.32
N THR A 81 22.65 20.13 -10.28
CA THR A 81 21.35 19.46 -10.40
C THR A 81 20.24 20.50 -10.44
N VAL A 82 19.28 20.31 -11.35
CA VAL A 82 18.08 21.15 -11.46
C VAL A 82 16.86 20.29 -11.19
N TYR A 83 15.99 20.77 -10.30
CA TYR A 83 14.69 20.16 -10.03
C TYR A 83 13.58 21.04 -10.58
N ARG A 84 12.56 20.41 -11.12
CA ARG A 84 11.33 21.07 -11.54
C ARG A 84 10.13 20.28 -11.06
N ASN A 85 9.31 20.93 -10.23
CA ASN A 85 8.07 20.39 -9.73
C ASN A 85 6.88 20.96 -10.52
N TYR A 86 6.15 20.09 -11.20
CA TYR A 86 4.83 20.38 -11.77
C TYR A 86 3.76 19.93 -10.78
N ARG A 87 3.24 20.85 -9.96
CA ARG A 87 2.34 20.52 -8.83
C ARG A 87 0.95 20.01 -9.22
N THR A 88 0.53 20.26 -10.45
CA THR A 88 -0.82 19.94 -10.92
C THR A 88 -0.74 19.63 -12.40
N ILE A 89 -0.56 18.36 -12.73
CA ILE A 89 -0.49 17.84 -14.09
C ILE A 89 -1.54 16.75 -14.26
N ASN A 90 -2.24 16.75 -15.41
CA ASN A 90 -3.20 15.69 -15.72
C ASN A 90 -2.41 14.42 -16.07
N VAL A 91 -2.32 13.49 -15.12
CA VAL A 91 -1.59 12.23 -15.32
C VAL A 91 -2.39 11.22 -16.13
N SER A 92 -3.72 11.39 -16.23
CA SER A 92 -4.54 10.58 -17.14
C SER A 92 -4.16 10.84 -18.60
N GLU A 93 -3.86 12.09 -18.97
CA GLU A 93 -3.36 12.45 -20.31
C GLU A 93 -1.93 11.95 -20.57
N LEU A 94 -1.16 11.64 -19.51
CA LEU A 94 0.23 11.19 -19.58
C LEU A 94 0.39 9.68 -19.42
N ARG A 95 -0.69 8.92 -19.48
CA ARG A 95 -0.67 7.48 -19.17
C ARG A 95 0.41 6.72 -19.95
N GLU A 96 0.49 6.90 -21.27
CA GLU A 96 1.46 6.19 -22.10
C GLU A 96 2.91 6.57 -21.74
N GLN A 97 3.17 7.85 -21.50
CA GLN A 97 4.48 8.35 -21.09
C GLN A 97 4.87 7.79 -19.71
N LEU A 98 3.93 7.80 -18.76
CA LEU A 98 4.17 7.28 -17.42
C LEU A 98 4.39 5.76 -17.45
N ASP A 99 3.57 5.01 -18.19
CA ASP A 99 3.73 3.56 -18.37
C ASP A 99 5.14 3.25 -18.91
N SER A 100 5.62 4.02 -19.91
CA SER A 100 6.99 3.89 -20.43
C SER A 100 8.08 4.18 -19.39
N ILE A 101 7.90 5.16 -18.51
CA ILE A 101 8.84 5.43 -17.40
C ILE A 101 8.81 4.29 -16.38
N TYR A 102 7.63 3.79 -16.00
CA TYR A 102 7.49 2.69 -15.06
C TYR A 102 8.08 1.37 -15.57
N GLU A 103 8.13 1.18 -16.89
CA GLU A 103 8.79 0.03 -17.53
C GLU A 103 10.31 0.22 -17.70
N ASN A 104 10.80 1.46 -17.64
CA ASN A 104 12.22 1.75 -17.82
C ASN A 104 13.07 1.05 -16.74
N GLN A 105 14.08 0.31 -17.19
CA GLN A 105 14.93 -0.48 -16.30
C GLN A 105 15.71 0.38 -15.28
N SER A 106 16.26 1.51 -15.73
CA SER A 106 17.00 2.41 -14.83
C SER A 106 16.08 3.08 -13.81
N TYR A 107 14.83 3.36 -14.20
CA TYR A 107 13.82 3.82 -13.26
C TYR A 107 13.53 2.76 -12.19
N LYS A 108 13.26 1.50 -12.59
CA LYS A 108 13.01 0.41 -11.64
C LYS A 108 14.19 0.19 -10.69
N LEU A 109 15.42 0.16 -11.20
CA LEU A 109 16.63 0.00 -10.38
C LEU A 109 16.81 1.14 -9.36
N GLY A 110 16.50 2.38 -9.76
CA GLY A 110 16.55 3.53 -8.85
C GLY A 110 15.41 3.53 -7.82
N MET A 111 14.24 3.02 -8.20
CA MET A 111 13.05 2.96 -7.34
C MET A 111 13.07 1.82 -6.34
N TYR A 112 13.63 0.66 -6.71
CA TYR A 112 13.57 -0.56 -5.92
C TYR A 112 14.98 -1.02 -5.55
N PRO A 113 15.55 -0.58 -4.41
CA PRO A 113 16.90 -0.96 -3.98
C PRO A 113 17.11 -2.47 -3.92
N VAL A 114 16.07 -3.24 -3.59
CA VAL A 114 16.08 -4.71 -3.60
C VAL A 114 16.53 -5.29 -4.95
N LEU A 115 16.32 -4.61 -6.08
CA LEU A 115 16.77 -5.08 -7.40
C LEU A 115 18.30 -5.10 -7.55
N SER A 116 19.02 -4.36 -6.71
CA SER A 116 20.49 -4.33 -6.69
C SER A 116 21.10 -5.07 -5.48
N LEU A 117 20.27 -5.54 -4.55
CA LEU A 117 20.72 -6.24 -3.35
C LEU A 117 21.43 -7.55 -3.71
N GLN A 118 22.58 -7.81 -3.07
CA GLN A 118 23.27 -9.09 -3.17
C GLN A 118 22.79 -10.03 -2.05
N ALA A 119 22.77 -11.33 -2.32
CA ALA A 119 22.30 -12.32 -1.33
C ALA A 119 23.14 -12.30 -0.03
N ASP A 120 24.44 -12.08 -0.15
CA ASP A 120 25.37 -11.98 1.00
C ASP A 120 25.11 -10.74 1.87
N ASP A 121 24.46 -9.71 1.31
CA ASP A 121 24.09 -8.48 2.01
C ASP A 121 22.74 -8.59 2.76
N ALA A 122 22.00 -9.68 2.53
CA ALA A 122 20.73 -9.96 3.20
C ALA A 122 20.97 -10.79 4.48
N ALA A 123 20.61 -10.24 5.63
CA ALA A 123 20.66 -10.92 6.93
C ALA A 123 19.49 -11.90 7.12
N GLY A 124 18.36 -11.67 6.45
CA GLY A 124 17.18 -12.51 6.55
C GLY A 124 16.02 -11.98 5.73
N ILE A 125 14.90 -12.72 5.74
CA ILE A 125 13.71 -12.38 4.98
C ILE A 125 12.50 -12.43 5.91
N ASN A 126 11.67 -11.39 5.84
CA ASN A 126 10.40 -11.33 6.55
C ASN A 126 9.24 -11.31 5.55
N TYR A 127 8.12 -11.87 5.97
CA TYR A 127 6.86 -11.94 5.25
C TYR A 127 5.80 -11.18 6.03
N LYS A 128 5.00 -10.38 5.33
CA LYS A 128 3.87 -9.67 5.91
C LYS A 128 2.60 -9.94 5.10
N GLU A 129 1.50 -10.23 5.80
CA GLU A 129 0.17 -10.36 5.22
C GLU A 129 -0.85 -9.72 6.16
N GLU A 130 -1.64 -8.77 5.63
CA GLU A 130 -2.42 -7.86 6.47
C GLU A 130 -1.48 -7.22 7.51
N GLU A 131 -1.78 -7.27 8.81
CA GLU A 131 -0.90 -6.74 9.86
C GLU A 131 0.14 -7.76 10.40
N ASP A 132 0.06 -9.02 9.98
CA ASP A 132 0.90 -10.07 10.53
C ASP A 132 2.27 -10.12 9.86
N CYS A 133 3.30 -9.78 10.63
CA CYS A 133 4.70 -9.92 10.23
C CYS A 133 5.30 -11.21 10.81
N SER A 134 5.99 -11.98 9.98
CA SER A 134 6.68 -13.20 10.38
C SER A 134 8.04 -13.35 9.70
N HIS A 135 8.94 -14.08 10.35
CA HIS A 135 10.23 -14.41 9.74
C HIS A 135 10.09 -15.65 8.84
N VAL A 136 10.62 -15.57 7.61
CA VAL A 136 10.65 -16.71 6.70
C VAL A 136 11.69 -17.73 7.20
N LYS A 137 11.27 -18.97 7.41
CA LYS A 137 12.13 -20.05 7.91
C LYS A 137 13.00 -20.60 6.77
N LEU A 138 14.10 -19.90 6.49
CA LEU A 138 15.04 -20.27 5.45
C LEU A 138 15.84 -21.52 5.86
N PRO A 139 15.85 -22.60 5.04
CA PRO A 139 16.58 -23.83 5.37
C PRO A 139 18.10 -23.66 5.18
N ASP A 140 18.53 -22.81 4.27
CA ASP A 140 19.93 -22.52 3.96
C ASP A 140 20.11 -21.20 3.19
N GLU A 141 21.37 -20.78 3.05
CA GLU A 141 21.79 -19.61 2.29
C GLU A 141 21.46 -19.72 0.79
N GLN A 142 21.43 -20.93 0.24
CA GLN A 142 21.09 -21.15 -1.17
C GLN A 142 19.62 -20.82 -1.44
N THR A 143 18.73 -21.15 -0.51
CA THR A 143 17.30 -20.84 -0.58
C THR A 143 17.04 -19.36 -0.41
N LYS A 144 17.78 -18.68 0.49
CA LYS A 144 17.75 -17.21 0.61
C LYS A 144 18.12 -16.54 -0.71
N ALA A 145 19.22 -16.97 -1.33
CA ALA A 145 19.68 -16.44 -2.61
C ALA A 145 18.68 -16.72 -3.75
N ALA A 146 18.09 -17.92 -3.79
CA ALA A 146 17.08 -18.28 -4.77
C ALA A 146 15.80 -17.43 -4.62
N LEU A 147 15.33 -17.21 -3.39
CA LEU A 147 14.16 -16.36 -3.11
C LEU A 147 14.40 -14.91 -3.54
N LEU A 148 15.57 -14.34 -3.20
CA LEU A 148 15.94 -12.99 -3.66
C LEU A 148 15.99 -12.91 -5.19
N ALA A 149 16.62 -13.88 -5.85
CA ALA A 149 16.75 -13.88 -7.31
C ALA A 149 15.39 -14.03 -8.02
N ALA A 150 14.52 -14.89 -7.52
CA ALA A 150 13.15 -15.05 -8.03
C ALA A 150 12.36 -13.74 -7.88
N TYR A 151 12.41 -13.13 -6.70
CA TYR A 151 11.73 -11.88 -6.42
C TYR A 151 12.23 -10.74 -7.32
N GLN A 152 13.56 -10.58 -7.44
CA GLN A 152 14.16 -9.55 -8.29
C GLN A 152 13.74 -9.72 -9.76
N LYS A 153 13.74 -10.96 -10.27
CA LYS A 153 13.31 -11.28 -11.63
C LYS A 153 11.84 -10.90 -11.87
N GLU A 154 10.95 -11.27 -10.96
CA GLU A 154 9.51 -11.04 -11.09
C GLU A 154 9.14 -9.56 -10.92
N LEU A 155 9.75 -8.87 -9.93
CA LEU A 155 9.60 -7.43 -9.75
C LEU A 155 10.14 -6.65 -10.96
N MET A 156 11.26 -7.08 -11.53
CA MET A 156 11.81 -6.46 -12.73
C MET A 156 10.89 -6.66 -13.95
N ALA A 157 10.19 -7.78 -14.04
CA ALA A 157 9.23 -8.08 -15.11
C ALA A 157 7.84 -7.41 -14.92
N LEU A 158 7.50 -6.95 -13.71
CA LEU A 158 6.20 -6.35 -13.39
C LEU A 158 5.90 -5.14 -14.30
N THR A 159 4.80 -5.18 -15.04
CA THR A 159 4.38 -4.10 -15.94
C THR A 159 3.27 -3.23 -15.34
N PRO A 160 3.05 -2.00 -15.85
CA PRO A 160 1.91 -1.18 -15.47
C PRO A 160 0.56 -1.85 -15.72
N ASP A 161 0.43 -2.61 -16.82
CA ASP A 161 -0.78 -3.39 -17.10
C ASP A 161 -1.05 -4.42 -16.01
N MET A 162 -0.03 -5.20 -15.63
CA MET A 162 -0.15 -6.16 -14.53
C MET A 162 -0.56 -5.48 -13.23
N ARG A 163 0.03 -4.33 -12.89
CA ARG A 163 -0.33 -3.56 -11.68
C ARG A 163 -1.75 -2.99 -11.74
N ARG A 164 -2.31 -2.72 -12.92
CA ARG A 164 -3.72 -2.32 -13.05
C ARG A 164 -4.65 -3.52 -12.93
N GLU A 165 -4.20 -4.69 -13.37
CA GLU A 165 -4.98 -5.94 -13.41
C GLU A 165 -4.94 -6.76 -12.13
N GLU A 166 -3.86 -6.67 -11.36
CA GLU A 166 -3.59 -7.44 -10.15
C GLU A 166 -3.41 -6.50 -8.95
N MET A 167 -3.79 -7.00 -7.77
CA MET A 167 -3.47 -6.36 -6.50
C MET A 167 -2.42 -7.22 -5.78
N PRO A 168 -1.47 -6.60 -5.06
CA PRO A 168 -0.62 -7.36 -4.15
C PRO A 168 -1.47 -8.17 -3.15
N ILE A 169 -0.99 -9.35 -2.80
CA ILE A 169 -1.65 -10.27 -1.87
C ILE A 169 -0.88 -10.46 -0.56
N ALA A 170 0.35 -9.95 -0.51
CA ALA A 170 1.24 -9.97 0.63
C ALA A 170 2.42 -9.03 0.36
N GLU A 171 3.33 -8.93 1.33
CA GLU A 171 4.54 -8.16 1.27
C GLU A 171 5.76 -8.98 1.73
N ILE A 172 6.94 -8.63 1.23
CA ILE A 172 8.22 -9.26 1.58
C ILE A 172 9.28 -8.20 1.89
N GLN A 173 10.05 -8.42 2.95
CA GLN A 173 11.20 -7.57 3.31
C GLN A 173 12.48 -8.42 3.24
N PHE A 174 13.48 -7.90 2.56
CA PHE A 174 14.84 -8.45 2.57
C PHE A 174 15.69 -7.64 3.54
N LYS A 175 15.69 -8.05 4.81
CA LYS A 175 16.42 -7.37 5.88
C LYS A 175 17.92 -7.42 5.60
N THR A 176 18.56 -6.26 5.53
CA THR A 176 19.98 -6.16 5.21
C THR A 176 20.87 -6.42 6.43
N ASN A 177 22.15 -6.71 6.20
CA ASN A 177 23.16 -6.80 7.26
C ASN A 177 23.31 -5.48 8.03
N GLU A 178 23.13 -4.33 7.37
CA GLU A 178 23.15 -3.01 8.00
C GLU A 178 21.96 -2.83 8.95
N MET A 179 20.75 -3.20 8.51
CA MET A 179 19.56 -3.19 9.38
C MET A 179 19.77 -4.11 10.59
N GLN A 180 20.30 -5.32 10.37
CA GLN A 180 20.57 -6.24 11.46
C GLN A 180 21.58 -5.69 12.46
N ALA A 181 22.67 -5.07 11.99
CA ALA A 181 23.66 -4.44 12.85
C ALA A 181 23.05 -3.29 13.68
N MET A 182 22.14 -2.50 13.09
CA MET A 182 21.43 -1.44 13.80
C MET A 182 20.49 -2.00 14.86
N ILE A 183 19.71 -3.04 14.52
CA ILE A 183 18.83 -3.76 15.46
C ILE A 183 19.64 -4.31 16.64
N ASP A 184 20.80 -4.92 16.39
CA ASP A 184 21.64 -5.50 17.43
C ASP A 184 22.17 -4.43 18.41
N VAL A 185 22.53 -3.24 17.90
CA VAL A 185 22.93 -2.09 18.73
C VAL A 185 21.75 -1.58 19.57
N ILE A 186 20.58 -1.39 18.97
CA ILE A 186 19.38 -0.93 19.67
C ILE A 186 19.00 -1.91 20.77
N ARG A 187 18.95 -3.20 20.45
CA ARG A 187 18.65 -4.29 21.39
C ARG A 187 19.65 -4.32 22.54
N LYS A 188 20.95 -4.22 22.25
CA LYS A 188 22.01 -4.19 23.28
C LYS A 188 21.85 -3.03 24.26
N ASN A 189 21.29 -1.91 23.79
CA ASN A 189 21.03 -0.73 24.60
C ASN A 189 19.62 -0.73 25.25
N GLY A 190 18.87 -1.85 25.15
CA GLY A 190 17.52 -1.97 25.70
C GLY A 190 16.47 -1.13 24.96
N GLY A 191 16.76 -0.71 23.73
CA GLY A 191 15.84 0.07 22.90
C GLY A 191 14.82 -0.79 22.16
N TYR A 192 13.74 -0.14 21.74
CA TYR A 192 12.67 -0.74 20.94
C TYR A 192 13.07 -0.78 19.45
N TYR A 193 12.98 -1.95 18.83
CA TYR A 193 13.43 -2.18 17.44
C TYR A 193 12.33 -2.74 16.53
N ASP A 194 11.09 -2.84 17.00
CA ASP A 194 10.01 -3.40 16.17
C ASP A 194 9.61 -2.48 15.02
N THR A 195 10.01 -1.21 15.04
CA THR A 195 9.90 -0.32 13.87
C THR A 195 10.54 -0.93 12.62
N PHE A 196 11.59 -1.76 12.75
CA PHE A 196 12.17 -2.49 11.62
C PHE A 196 11.24 -3.53 10.99
N ASN A 197 10.18 -3.93 11.68
CA ASN A 197 9.13 -4.80 11.14
C ASN A 197 8.06 -4.02 10.38
N GLN A 198 8.16 -2.69 10.28
CA GLN A 198 7.12 -1.82 9.70
C GLN A 198 7.56 -1.09 8.42
N PHE A 199 8.83 -1.19 7.97
CA PHE A 199 9.31 -0.47 6.78
C PHE A 199 10.11 -1.37 5.81
N ASP A 200 10.39 -0.88 4.60
CA ASP A 200 11.14 -1.59 3.52
C ASP A 200 10.55 -2.94 3.07
N TYR A 201 9.23 -3.04 3.16
CA TYR A 201 8.47 -4.11 2.55
C TYR A 201 8.17 -3.80 1.08
N TYR A 202 8.20 -4.85 0.26
CA TYR A 202 7.90 -4.79 -1.15
C TYR A 202 6.71 -5.70 -1.49
N PRO A 203 5.86 -5.34 -2.46
CA PRO A 203 4.66 -6.10 -2.76
C PRO A 203 4.97 -7.48 -3.37
N ILE A 204 4.15 -8.47 -3.04
CA ILE A 204 4.05 -9.76 -3.72
C ILE A 204 2.75 -9.78 -4.51
N TYR A 205 2.85 -9.85 -5.84
CA TYR A 205 1.68 -9.99 -6.71
C TYR A 205 1.35 -11.48 -6.94
N PRO A 206 0.09 -11.83 -7.27
CA PRO A 206 -0.28 -13.20 -7.65
C PRO A 206 0.57 -13.77 -8.79
N SER A 207 1.06 -12.92 -9.69
CA SER A 207 1.97 -13.28 -10.77
C SER A 207 3.39 -13.64 -10.33
N PHE A 208 3.77 -13.43 -9.07
CA PHE A 208 5.10 -13.76 -8.53
C PHE A 208 5.20 -15.24 -8.16
N GLN A 209 4.92 -16.10 -9.13
CA GLN A 209 4.72 -17.54 -8.94
C GLN A 209 5.97 -18.26 -8.42
N GLU A 210 7.16 -17.85 -8.85
CA GLU A 210 8.43 -18.45 -8.41
C GLU A 210 8.73 -18.04 -6.96
N THR A 211 8.55 -16.75 -6.62
CA THR A 211 8.66 -16.26 -5.24
C THR A 211 7.69 -16.99 -4.31
N ILE A 212 6.40 -17.06 -4.69
CA ILE A 212 5.35 -17.74 -3.90
C ILE A 212 5.69 -19.22 -3.71
N ALA A 213 6.17 -19.90 -4.75
CA ALA A 213 6.54 -21.32 -4.65
C ALA A 213 7.70 -21.55 -3.67
N ILE A 214 8.71 -20.67 -3.65
CA ILE A 214 9.84 -20.78 -2.72
C ILE A 214 9.41 -20.46 -1.28
N LEU A 215 8.56 -19.44 -1.08
CA LEU A 215 7.99 -19.13 0.24
C LEU A 215 7.22 -20.33 0.81
N LYS A 216 6.41 -21.00 -0.01
CA LYS A 216 5.71 -22.23 0.39
C LYS A 216 6.65 -23.36 0.78
N GLN A 217 7.77 -23.52 0.06
CA GLN A 217 8.81 -24.49 0.43
C GLN A 217 9.47 -24.15 1.77
N CYS A 218 9.54 -22.86 2.13
CA CYS A 218 10.00 -22.38 3.44
C CYS A 218 8.93 -22.48 4.53
N GLY A 219 7.74 -23.01 4.23
CA GLY A 219 6.62 -23.13 5.17
C GLY A 219 5.80 -21.85 5.35
N THR A 220 5.90 -20.89 4.45
CA THR A 220 5.09 -19.66 4.43
C THR A 220 3.99 -19.79 3.37
N GLU A 221 2.73 -19.93 3.80
CA GLU A 221 1.57 -19.95 2.90
C GLU A 221 1.11 -18.53 2.56
N VAL A 222 1.31 -18.14 1.30
CA VAL A 222 1.04 -16.77 0.83
C VAL A 222 -0.44 -16.56 0.53
N GLY A 223 -1.03 -15.49 1.07
CA GLY A 223 -2.41 -15.08 0.79
C GLY A 223 -3.43 -16.01 1.45
N SER A 224 -3.13 -16.48 2.66
CA SER A 224 -3.93 -17.48 3.37
C SER A 224 -4.74 -16.91 4.54
N LYS A 225 -4.51 -15.65 4.92
CA LYS A 225 -5.10 -15.01 6.10
C LYS A 225 -6.58 -14.73 5.92
N VAL A 226 -6.97 -14.18 4.77
CA VAL A 226 -8.37 -13.83 4.45
C VAL A 226 -8.80 -14.63 3.23
N THR A 227 -9.54 -15.71 3.46
CA THR A 227 -10.02 -16.63 2.42
C THR A 227 -11.52 -16.87 2.55
N PRO A 228 -12.23 -17.27 1.49
CA PRO A 228 -13.64 -17.63 1.60
C PRO A 228 -13.89 -18.73 2.64
N GLU A 229 -12.94 -19.66 2.81
CA GLU A 229 -13.07 -20.81 3.70
C GLU A 229 -12.97 -20.45 5.19
N ASN A 230 -12.19 -19.42 5.54
CA ASN A 230 -12.04 -18.98 6.93
C ASN A 230 -12.86 -17.72 7.28
N THR A 231 -13.56 -17.16 6.30
CA THR A 231 -14.45 -16.01 6.49
C THR A 231 -15.82 -16.47 6.97
N GLU A 232 -16.25 -16.00 8.14
CA GLU A 232 -17.58 -16.32 8.66
C GLU A 232 -18.65 -15.40 8.05
N LYS A 233 -18.34 -14.10 7.95
CA LYS A 233 -19.25 -13.10 7.40
C LYS A 233 -18.48 -11.90 6.86
N ILE A 234 -19.15 -11.17 5.97
CA ILE A 234 -18.72 -9.86 5.52
C ILE A 234 -19.80 -8.85 5.86
N VAL A 235 -19.42 -7.71 6.41
CA VAL A 235 -20.32 -6.58 6.64
C VAL A 235 -20.00 -5.49 5.63
N LEU A 236 -21.00 -5.10 4.84
CA LEU A 236 -20.91 -4.02 3.87
C LEU A 236 -21.64 -2.79 4.40
N GLN A 237 -20.98 -1.64 4.32
CA GLN A 237 -21.53 -0.36 4.75
C GLN A 237 -21.25 0.73 3.72
N TYR A 238 -22.28 1.49 3.33
CA TYR A 238 -22.04 2.66 2.48
C TYR A 238 -21.36 3.76 3.28
N GLN A 239 -20.18 4.17 2.81
CA GLN A 239 -19.39 5.26 3.38
C GLN A 239 -19.08 6.37 2.37
N GLY A 240 -19.66 6.29 1.17
CA GLY A 240 -19.55 7.36 0.21
C GLY A 240 -20.17 8.66 0.70
N GLY A 241 -19.82 9.76 0.03
CA GLY A 241 -20.38 11.08 0.34
C GLY A 241 -21.91 11.10 0.29
N LYS A 242 -22.52 12.03 1.02
CA LYS A 242 -23.97 12.27 0.96
C LYS A 242 -24.37 12.57 -0.48
N ILE A 243 -25.32 11.80 -1.01
CA ILE A 243 -25.82 11.98 -2.36
C ILE A 243 -26.97 13.01 -2.39
N PRO A 244 -26.88 14.08 -3.20
CA PRO A 244 -27.96 15.04 -3.42
C PRO A 244 -29.26 14.38 -3.92
N GLU A 245 -30.41 14.91 -3.50
CA GLU A 245 -31.73 14.34 -3.84
C GLU A 245 -32.02 14.35 -5.35
N ASP A 246 -31.50 15.35 -6.07
CA ASP A 246 -31.63 15.49 -7.52
C ASP A 246 -30.74 14.51 -8.32
N GLN A 247 -29.77 13.88 -7.66
CA GLN A 247 -28.96 12.79 -8.24
C GLN A 247 -29.56 11.40 -7.97
N LEU A 248 -30.60 11.31 -7.13
CA LEU A 248 -31.28 10.05 -6.86
C LEU A 248 -32.35 9.74 -7.90
N ALA A 249 -32.64 8.45 -8.04
CA ALA A 249 -33.79 7.98 -8.77
C ALA A 249 -35.12 8.46 -8.11
N PRO A 250 -36.21 8.56 -8.89
CA PRO A 250 -37.50 9.02 -8.39
C PRO A 250 -37.99 8.21 -7.18
N ALA A 251 -38.54 8.89 -6.17
CA ALA A 251 -38.88 8.31 -4.86
C ALA A 251 -39.94 7.19 -4.90
N ASP A 252 -40.78 7.18 -5.93
CA ASP A 252 -41.81 6.18 -6.16
C ASP A 252 -41.27 4.89 -6.81
N THR A 253 -40.03 4.91 -7.32
CA THR A 253 -39.37 3.74 -7.90
C THR A 253 -38.68 2.88 -6.84
N GLU A 254 -38.54 1.58 -7.11
CA GLU A 254 -37.81 0.66 -6.23
C GLU A 254 -36.34 1.08 -6.05
N LEU A 255 -35.69 1.55 -7.11
CA LEU A 255 -34.34 2.09 -7.06
C LEU A 255 -34.26 3.32 -6.14
N GLY A 256 -35.19 4.26 -6.31
CA GLY A 256 -35.21 5.49 -5.51
C GLY A 256 -35.47 5.22 -4.03
N LYS A 257 -36.33 4.25 -3.69
CA LYS A 257 -36.53 3.82 -2.29
C LYS A 257 -35.25 3.25 -1.69
N ARG A 258 -34.57 2.38 -2.43
CA ARG A 258 -33.32 1.72 -2.00
C ARG A 258 -32.18 2.72 -1.81
N GLN A 259 -32.02 3.67 -2.72
CA GLN A 259 -31.00 4.71 -2.59
C GLN A 259 -31.23 5.59 -1.35
N ARG A 260 -32.48 5.94 -1.03
CA ARG A 260 -32.79 6.71 0.19
C ARG A 260 -32.58 5.89 1.47
N GLU A 261 -32.77 4.58 1.38
CA GLU A 261 -32.55 3.65 2.48
C GLU A 261 -31.06 3.55 2.87
N TYR A 262 -30.17 3.45 1.87
CA TYR A 262 -28.75 3.13 2.09
C TYR A 262 -27.77 4.30 1.87
N LEU A 263 -28.09 5.28 1.00
CA LEU A 263 -27.12 6.31 0.58
C LEU A 263 -27.35 7.69 1.20
N GLN A 264 -28.52 7.95 1.80
CA GLN A 264 -28.87 9.28 2.32
C GLN A 264 -28.95 9.40 3.84
N ASN A 265 -29.10 8.28 4.56
CA ASN A 265 -29.37 8.35 5.99
C ASN A 265 -28.08 8.38 6.81
N ASN A 266 -27.98 9.28 7.79
CA ASN A 266 -26.86 9.35 8.75
C ASN A 266 -26.78 8.10 9.66
N SER A 267 -27.76 7.20 9.59
CA SER A 267 -27.65 5.85 10.16
C SER A 267 -26.85 4.98 9.22
N ARG A 268 -25.61 4.65 9.59
CA ARG A 268 -24.74 3.66 8.96
C ARG A 268 -25.49 2.34 8.77
N ARG A 269 -26.13 2.16 7.60
CA ARG A 269 -26.87 0.93 7.29
C ARG A 269 -25.89 -0.13 6.82
N GLU A 270 -26.00 -1.29 7.44
CA GLU A 270 -25.12 -2.42 7.19
C GLU A 270 -25.88 -3.55 6.52
N VAL A 271 -25.17 -4.28 5.67
CA VAL A 271 -25.63 -5.52 5.06
C VAL A 271 -24.66 -6.61 5.44
N THR A 272 -25.13 -7.61 6.18
CA THR A 272 -24.34 -8.80 6.54
C THR A 272 -24.49 -9.87 5.47
N ILE A 273 -23.37 -10.33 4.95
CA ILE A 273 -23.25 -11.39 3.96
C ILE A 273 -22.70 -12.64 4.65
N THR A 274 -23.44 -13.74 4.59
CA THR A 274 -23.03 -15.07 5.09
C THR A 274 -23.15 -16.14 4.01
N ASP A 275 -23.59 -15.78 2.80
CA ASP A 275 -23.65 -16.70 1.68
C ASP A 275 -22.22 -16.96 1.14
N PRO A 276 -21.75 -18.22 1.09
CA PRO A 276 -20.38 -18.52 0.72
C PRO A 276 -20.00 -18.08 -0.71
N GLU A 277 -20.93 -18.13 -1.67
CA GLU A 277 -20.67 -17.71 -3.04
C GLU A 277 -20.51 -16.18 -3.10
N GLN A 278 -21.34 -15.44 -2.38
CA GLN A 278 -21.22 -13.99 -2.27
C GLN A 278 -19.96 -13.56 -1.52
N ILE A 279 -19.56 -14.28 -0.46
CA ILE A 279 -18.28 -14.06 0.24
C ILE A 279 -17.13 -14.22 -0.74
N ALA A 280 -17.09 -15.34 -1.48
CA ALA A 280 -16.05 -15.59 -2.46
C ALA A 280 -16.01 -14.52 -3.57
N GLU A 281 -17.17 -14.09 -4.08
CA GLU A 281 -17.25 -13.03 -5.08
C GLU A 281 -16.76 -11.67 -4.54
N ILE A 282 -17.10 -11.32 -3.30
CA ILE A 282 -16.61 -10.08 -2.67
C ILE A 282 -15.09 -10.11 -2.50
N LEU A 283 -14.54 -11.21 -1.95
CA LEU A 283 -13.11 -11.34 -1.72
C LEU A 283 -12.31 -11.34 -3.03
N ALA A 284 -12.81 -12.01 -4.08
CA ALA A 284 -12.16 -12.01 -5.40
C ALA A 284 -12.14 -10.64 -6.09
N ASN A 285 -13.07 -9.75 -5.74
CA ASN A 285 -13.19 -8.42 -6.32
C ASN A 285 -12.75 -7.27 -5.39
N SER A 286 -12.19 -7.60 -4.22
CA SER A 286 -11.68 -6.63 -3.25
C SER A 286 -10.22 -6.90 -2.89
N ALA A 287 -9.54 -5.87 -2.41
CA ALA A 287 -8.19 -5.96 -1.86
C ALA A 287 -8.15 -5.31 -0.48
N SER A 288 -7.21 -5.75 0.34
CA SER A 288 -6.90 -5.08 1.60
C SER A 288 -6.58 -3.61 1.34
N ASP A 289 -7.02 -2.74 2.26
CA ASP A 289 -6.84 -1.30 2.12
C ASP A 289 -5.34 -0.92 2.06
N ASP A 290 -4.48 -1.65 2.76
CA ASP A 290 -3.02 -1.51 2.69
C ASP A 290 -2.51 -1.80 1.28
N MET A 291 -2.98 -2.88 0.65
CA MET A 291 -2.55 -3.26 -0.69
C MET A 291 -3.03 -2.24 -1.73
N VAL A 292 -4.20 -1.62 -1.52
CA VAL A 292 -4.68 -0.49 -2.32
C VAL A 292 -3.75 0.71 -2.23
N GLN A 293 -3.20 0.99 -1.05
CA GLN A 293 -2.22 2.07 -0.87
C GLN A 293 -0.88 1.78 -1.55
N ILE A 294 -0.40 0.53 -1.48
CA ILE A 294 0.88 0.13 -2.09
C ILE A 294 0.78 0.16 -3.63
N ASN A 295 -0.36 -0.23 -4.20
CA ASN A 295 -0.55 -0.27 -5.65
C ASN A 295 -1.28 0.96 -6.21
N GLN A 296 -0.54 2.06 -6.34
CA GLN A 296 -1.03 3.34 -6.87
C GLN A 296 -1.53 3.33 -8.34
N MET A 297 -1.38 2.22 -9.06
CA MET A 297 -1.88 2.09 -10.44
C MET A 297 -3.28 1.52 -10.51
N ALA A 298 -3.69 0.72 -9.52
CA ALA A 298 -5.03 0.16 -9.47
C ALA A 298 -6.03 1.21 -8.98
N GLU A 299 -7.22 1.18 -9.55
CA GLU A 299 -8.32 2.01 -9.10
C GLU A 299 -9.17 1.24 -8.09
N ALA A 300 -9.58 1.92 -7.02
CA ALA A 300 -10.44 1.36 -5.99
C ALA A 300 -11.77 2.14 -5.92
N TYR A 301 -12.79 1.45 -5.42
CA TYR A 301 -14.08 2.03 -5.10
C TYR A 301 -14.23 2.07 -3.58
N GLN A 302 -14.14 3.27 -3.00
CA GLN A 302 -14.22 3.50 -1.56
C GLN A 302 -15.62 3.90 -1.07
N GLY A 303 -16.63 3.80 -1.95
CA GLY A 303 -18.01 4.11 -1.56
C GLY A 303 -18.64 3.07 -0.63
N ILE A 304 -18.05 1.89 -0.51
CA ILE A 304 -18.48 0.82 0.38
C ILE A 304 -17.29 0.38 1.22
N ASN A 305 -17.41 0.47 2.54
CA ASN A 305 -16.52 -0.18 3.47
C ASN A 305 -16.87 -1.68 3.54
N ILE A 306 -15.84 -2.52 3.53
CA ILE A 306 -15.95 -3.98 3.60
C ILE A 306 -15.19 -4.43 4.84
N ALA A 307 -15.91 -4.88 5.86
CA ALA A 307 -15.32 -5.52 7.03
C ALA A 307 -15.47 -7.04 6.92
N VAL A 308 -14.35 -7.74 6.84
CA VAL A 308 -14.30 -9.21 6.73
C VAL A 308 -14.01 -9.80 8.09
N TYR A 309 -14.93 -10.64 8.59
CA TYR A 309 -14.80 -11.31 9.87
C TYR A 309 -14.29 -12.72 9.64
N VAL A 310 -13.03 -12.95 10.01
CA VAL A 310 -12.37 -14.27 9.92
C VAL A 310 -12.46 -14.93 11.29
N SER A 311 -12.95 -16.16 11.34
CA SER A 311 -13.03 -16.92 12.59
C SER A 311 -11.63 -17.13 13.14
N GLY A 312 -11.35 -16.66 14.36
CA GLY A 312 -10.05 -16.87 14.99
C GLY A 312 -9.80 -18.36 15.17
N THR A 313 -8.86 -18.94 14.43
CA THR A 313 -8.45 -20.34 14.64
C THR A 313 -7.03 -20.48 15.16
N GLU A 314 -6.26 -19.41 15.28
CA GLU A 314 -4.92 -19.49 15.82
C GLU A 314 -4.66 -18.34 16.78
N ASP A 315 -4.14 -18.72 17.95
CA ASP A 315 -3.30 -17.91 18.82
C ASP A 315 -2.24 -17.30 17.89
N THR A 316 -2.52 -16.11 17.34
CA THR A 316 -1.52 -15.32 16.65
C THR A 316 -0.40 -15.18 17.65
N GLY A 317 0.82 -15.58 17.30
CA GLY A 317 2.00 -15.47 18.15
C GLY A 317 2.40 -14.02 18.47
N ALA A 318 1.42 -13.18 18.81
CA ALA A 318 1.58 -12.05 19.69
C ALA A 318 2.23 -12.60 20.97
N VAL A 319 3.54 -12.44 21.03
CA VAL A 319 4.30 -12.63 22.25
C VAL A 319 3.65 -11.71 23.27
N SER A 320 3.05 -12.28 24.32
CA SER A 320 2.44 -11.45 25.35
C SER A 320 3.55 -10.59 25.99
N GLU A 321 3.20 -9.40 26.46
CA GLU A 321 4.12 -8.54 27.20
C GLU A 321 4.74 -9.28 28.41
N ASP A 322 4.03 -10.29 28.92
CA ASP A 322 4.48 -11.18 29.99
C ASP A 322 5.50 -12.24 29.52
N ASP A 323 5.39 -12.78 28.30
CA ASP A 323 6.41 -13.67 27.71
C ASP A 323 7.73 -12.94 27.43
N LEU A 324 7.68 -11.63 27.13
CA LEU A 324 8.85 -10.75 27.05
C LEU A 324 9.49 -10.53 28.41
N ARG A 325 8.70 -10.42 29.49
CA ARG A 325 9.21 -10.26 30.86
C ARG A 325 9.89 -11.52 31.41
N ASP A 326 9.34 -12.69 31.13
CA ASP A 326 9.93 -13.96 31.60
C ASP A 326 11.24 -14.29 30.87
N SER A 327 11.39 -13.84 29.62
CA SER A 327 12.65 -13.93 28.86
C SER A 327 13.75 -13.07 29.48
N VAL A 328 13.43 -11.87 29.97
CA VAL A 328 14.36 -10.92 30.60
C VAL A 328 14.84 -11.38 31.98
N ASN A 329 14.05 -12.18 32.70
CA ASN A 329 14.40 -12.67 34.05
C ASN A 329 15.32 -13.91 34.05
N SER A 330 15.66 -14.47 32.89
CA SER A 330 16.42 -15.74 32.78
C SER A 330 17.90 -15.59 32.39
N MET A 331 18.38 -14.37 32.16
CA MET A 331 19.80 -14.13 31.85
C MET A 331 20.58 -13.78 33.13
N GLU A 332 21.33 -14.76 33.64
CA GLU A 332 22.33 -14.54 34.68
C GLU A 332 23.33 -13.46 34.23
N GLU A 333 23.57 -12.52 35.14
CA GLU A 333 24.63 -11.52 35.06
C GLU A 333 25.96 -12.18 34.74
N ASN A 334 26.59 -11.83 33.61
CA ASN A 334 28.04 -11.66 33.59
C ASN A 334 28.54 -10.72 32.49
N GLU A 335 29.06 -9.61 33.00
CA GLU A 335 30.27 -8.90 32.58
C GLU A 335 30.25 -7.90 31.40
N ILE A 336 30.84 -6.75 31.76
CA ILE A 336 31.61 -5.78 30.98
C ILE A 336 30.87 -4.54 30.41
N GLY A 337 31.02 -3.43 31.15
CA GLY A 337 31.84 -2.32 30.62
C GLY A 337 31.14 -1.02 30.23
N GLN A 338 30.87 -0.20 31.23
CA GLN A 338 30.80 1.27 31.27
C GLN A 338 30.51 2.11 30.01
N THR A 339 29.39 2.82 30.15
CA THR A 339 29.12 4.24 29.82
C THR A 339 29.07 4.67 28.35
N TYR A 340 27.84 4.80 27.86
CA TYR A 340 27.40 6.05 27.23
C TYR A 340 26.17 6.55 27.97
N THR A 341 26.30 7.69 28.64
CA THR A 341 25.16 8.49 29.09
C THR A 341 24.48 9.05 27.86
N VAL A 342 23.38 8.45 27.43
CA VAL A 342 22.43 9.13 26.55
C VAL A 342 21.43 9.83 27.47
N ASP A 343 21.38 11.15 27.32
CA ASP A 343 20.54 12.06 28.08
C ASP A 343 19.08 11.58 28.06
N ALA A 344 18.57 11.19 29.23
CA ALA A 344 17.22 10.66 29.44
C ALA A 344 16.15 11.77 29.37
N GLY A 345 16.33 12.73 28.46
CA GLY A 345 15.53 13.95 28.33
C GLY A 345 14.54 13.96 27.17
N GLN A 346 14.50 12.92 26.33
CA GLN A 346 13.54 12.82 25.21
C GLN A 346 12.74 11.51 25.15
N ASN A 347 12.88 10.61 26.13
CA ASN A 347 12.05 9.39 26.24
C ASN A 347 10.67 9.64 26.90
N VAL A 348 10.12 10.85 26.73
CA VAL A 348 8.77 11.19 27.21
C VAL A 348 7.93 11.65 26.03
N LEU A 349 7.70 10.76 25.08
CA LEU A 349 6.65 10.84 24.06
C LEU A 349 6.56 9.44 23.44
N TYR A 350 5.99 8.47 24.15
CA TYR A 350 5.32 7.31 23.54
C TYR A 350 4.57 6.61 24.69
N ASP A 351 3.40 7.16 25.02
CA ASP A 351 2.36 6.38 25.67
C ASP A 351 1.96 5.29 24.66
N GLY A 352 1.84 4.04 25.13
CA GLY A 352 1.65 2.83 24.31
C GLY A 352 0.31 2.72 23.60
N GLU A 353 -0.07 3.73 22.81
CA GLU A 353 -1.17 3.71 21.86
C GLU A 353 -0.62 3.61 20.43
N TYR A 354 -0.05 2.46 20.10
CA TYR A 354 -0.10 1.92 18.74
C TYR A 354 -0.24 0.41 18.88
N ALA A 355 -1.36 -0.01 19.48
CA ALA A 355 -1.94 -1.28 19.12
C ALA A 355 -2.32 -1.15 17.63
N ALA A 356 -1.70 -1.96 16.79
CA ALA A 356 -2.00 -2.05 15.36
C ALA A 356 -3.51 -2.26 15.15
N ASP A 357 -4.05 -1.80 14.02
CA ASP A 357 -5.47 -1.88 13.65
C ASP A 357 -5.96 -3.33 13.38
N TYR A 358 -5.39 -4.33 14.06
CA TYR A 358 -6.05 -5.62 14.27
C TYR A 358 -7.24 -5.40 15.21
N GLU A 359 -8.35 -4.96 14.63
CA GLU A 359 -9.61 -4.89 15.36
C GLU A 359 -10.10 -6.31 15.58
N MET A 360 -9.89 -6.80 16.80
CA MET A 360 -10.74 -7.84 17.34
C MET A 360 -12.12 -7.22 17.55
N ASP A 361 -13.17 -7.96 17.21
CA ASP A 361 -14.50 -7.55 17.66
C ASP A 361 -14.53 -7.47 19.20
N GLU A 362 -15.50 -6.74 19.78
CA GLU A 362 -15.58 -6.56 21.24
C GLU A 362 -15.64 -7.87 22.03
N SER A 363 -15.95 -8.98 21.36
CA SER A 363 -15.99 -10.34 21.94
C SER A 363 -14.67 -11.10 21.85
N GLY A 364 -13.71 -10.63 21.05
CA GLY A 364 -12.44 -11.30 20.76
C GLY A 364 -12.59 -12.56 19.91
N GLN A 365 -13.73 -12.73 19.25
CA GLN A 365 -14.09 -13.93 18.49
C GLN A 365 -13.56 -13.88 17.06
N TYR A 366 -13.40 -12.69 16.49
CA TYR A 366 -13.01 -12.50 15.10
C TYR A 366 -11.85 -11.53 14.94
N GLY A 367 -10.94 -11.85 14.00
CA GLY A 367 -10.12 -10.83 13.37
C GLY A 367 -10.93 -10.10 12.30
N ILE A 368 -10.89 -8.77 12.29
CA ILE A 368 -11.58 -7.92 11.32
C ILE A 368 -10.58 -7.33 10.34
N TYR A 369 -10.80 -7.56 9.05
CA TYR A 369 -9.94 -7.05 7.97
C TYR A 369 -10.71 -6.09 7.07
N GLN A 370 -10.16 -4.90 6.87
CA GLN A 370 -10.75 -3.85 6.04
C GLN A 370 -10.33 -4.01 4.58
N ARG A 371 -11.30 -3.87 3.68
CA ARG A 371 -11.07 -4.01 2.24
C ARG A 371 -11.83 -2.97 1.44
N SER A 372 -11.32 -2.74 0.25
CA SER A 372 -11.94 -1.91 -0.78
C SER A 372 -12.19 -2.73 -2.03
N PHE A 373 -13.34 -2.52 -2.68
CA PHE A 373 -13.56 -3.08 -4.01
C PHE A 373 -12.61 -2.46 -5.02
N ARG A 374 -12.15 -3.26 -5.98
CA ARG A 374 -11.50 -2.71 -7.17
C ARG A 374 -12.53 -1.95 -8.00
N TYR A 375 -12.16 -0.78 -8.52
CA TYR A 375 -13.08 0.04 -9.30
C TYR A 375 -13.50 -0.70 -10.57
N GLY A 376 -14.79 -0.66 -10.90
CA GLY A 376 -15.38 -1.44 -11.99
C GLY A 376 -15.58 -2.94 -11.70
N LYS A 377 -15.14 -3.45 -10.54
CA LYS A 377 -15.26 -4.86 -10.12
C LYS A 377 -16.28 -5.07 -9.00
N VAL A 378 -16.97 -4.03 -8.54
CA VAL A 378 -18.05 -4.17 -7.54
C VAL A 378 -19.08 -5.20 -8.04
N PRO A 379 -19.40 -6.25 -7.26
CA PRO A 379 -20.36 -7.27 -7.66
C PRO A 379 -21.76 -6.70 -7.97
N GLU A 380 -22.47 -7.31 -8.93
CA GLU A 380 -23.80 -6.82 -9.33
C GLU A 380 -24.83 -6.89 -8.20
N PHE A 381 -24.76 -7.92 -7.36
CA PHE A 381 -25.67 -8.02 -6.21
C PHE A 381 -25.41 -6.90 -5.19
N VAL A 382 -24.17 -6.48 -5.00
CA VAL A 382 -23.81 -5.33 -4.14
C VAL A 382 -24.36 -4.04 -4.75
N LYS A 383 -24.13 -3.81 -6.06
CA LYS A 383 -24.70 -2.64 -6.75
C LYS A 383 -26.22 -2.59 -6.63
N SER A 384 -26.88 -3.71 -6.86
CA SER A 384 -28.33 -3.86 -6.73
C SER A 384 -28.77 -3.56 -5.29
N THR A 385 -28.08 -4.08 -4.28
CA THR A 385 -28.42 -3.94 -2.85
C THR A 385 -28.36 -2.49 -2.36
N PHE A 386 -27.36 -1.74 -2.80
CA PHE A 386 -27.18 -0.33 -2.42
C PHE A 386 -27.85 0.64 -3.40
N GLY A 387 -28.35 0.16 -4.55
CA GLY A 387 -28.90 1.02 -5.60
C GLY A 387 -27.83 1.88 -6.30
N LEU A 388 -26.61 1.35 -6.43
CA LEU A 388 -25.48 2.05 -7.03
C LEU A 388 -25.64 2.11 -8.55
N THR A 389 -25.66 3.32 -9.09
CA THR A 389 -25.60 3.56 -10.54
C THR A 389 -24.14 3.87 -10.94
N PRO A 390 -23.77 3.74 -12.23
CA PRO A 390 -22.44 4.13 -12.68
C PRO A 390 -22.06 5.57 -12.30
N GLU A 391 -23.02 6.50 -12.36
CA GLU A 391 -22.79 7.90 -11.99
C GLU A 391 -22.49 8.07 -10.50
N LEU A 392 -23.23 7.36 -9.63
CA LEU A 392 -22.97 7.41 -8.18
C LEU A 392 -21.67 6.72 -7.81
N MET A 393 -21.32 5.64 -8.52
CA MET A 393 -20.04 4.95 -8.30
C MET A 393 -18.86 5.84 -8.68
N ARG A 394 -19.00 6.66 -9.72
CA ARG A 394 -17.99 7.62 -10.17
C ARG A 394 -17.60 8.61 -9.08
N LEU A 395 -18.56 9.04 -8.25
CA LEU A 395 -18.33 9.99 -7.15
C LEU A 395 -17.43 9.45 -6.03
N ASN A 396 -17.37 8.13 -5.85
CA ASN A 396 -16.53 7.48 -4.84
C ASN A 396 -15.42 6.63 -5.47
N ARG A 397 -15.10 6.91 -6.74
CA ARG A 397 -13.89 6.40 -7.40
C ARG A 397 -12.68 7.08 -6.78
N VAL A 398 -11.73 6.29 -6.30
CA VAL A 398 -10.48 6.81 -5.76
C VAL A 398 -9.34 6.26 -6.60
N PHE A 399 -8.54 7.18 -7.14
CA PHE A 399 -7.22 6.84 -7.61
C PHE A 399 -6.34 6.71 -6.37
N ALA A 400 -5.69 5.56 -6.17
CA ALA A 400 -4.79 5.38 -5.04
C ALA A 400 -3.75 6.53 -4.99
N TYR A 401 -3.57 7.08 -3.79
CA TYR A 401 -2.78 8.28 -3.50
C TYR A 401 -1.29 8.03 -3.62
#